data_AF-A0A914N0Z3-F1
#
_entry.id   AF-A0A914N0Z3-F1
#
_cell.length_a   1.000
_cell.length_b   1.000
_cell.length_c   1.000
_cell.angle_alpha   90.00
_cell.angle_beta   90.00
_cell.angle_gamma   90.00
#
_symmetry.space_group_name_H-M   'P 1'
#
loop_
_entity.id
_entity.type
_entity.pdbx_description
1 polymer ?
#
loop_
_entity_poly.entity_id
_entity_poly.type
_entity_poly.pdbx_seq_one_letter_code
_entity_poly.pdbx_strand_id
1 'polypeptide(L)'
;MHLAEKAYCKVVEPFLQMVPVIEEDEFSILMAILCASGYTSSHLSKHARILLQTESELYAKMLLNHCQIRFGDAEGASRFAKCMHLIECAHIFNRNNDLFNTYMEAFYQQRITKQIPEYLVKVV
;
A
#
# COMPACT_ATOMS: atom_id res chain seq x y z
N MET A 1 1.71 -15.72 15.17
CA MET A 1 2.10 -15.39 13.80
C MET A 1 3.31 -14.48 13.85
N HIS A 2 4.44 -14.92 13.32
CA HIS A 2 5.73 -14.22 13.42
C HIS A 2 5.74 -12.97 12.54
N LEU A 3 6.42 -11.89 12.97
CA LEU A 3 6.47 -10.62 12.22
C LEU A 3 7.03 -10.79 10.79
N ALA A 4 7.98 -11.71 10.60
CA ALA A 4 8.52 -12.07 9.28
C ALA A 4 7.45 -12.65 8.34
N GLU A 5 6.51 -13.45 8.85
CA GLU A 5 5.41 -14.01 8.04
C GLU A 5 4.45 -12.90 7.58
N LYS A 6 4.19 -11.90 8.44
CA LYS A 6 3.40 -10.70 8.11
C LYS A 6 4.09 -9.80 7.09
N ALA A 7 5.42 -9.74 7.12
CA ALA A 7 6.21 -8.90 6.25
C ALA A 7 6.40 -9.52 4.85
N TYR A 8 6.53 -10.85 4.74
CA TYR A 8 6.94 -11.48 3.48
C TYR A 8 6.02 -12.59 2.96
N CYS A 9 5.38 -13.38 3.83
CA CYS A 9 4.71 -14.61 3.38
C CYS A 9 3.26 -14.38 2.92
N LYS A 10 2.56 -13.39 3.49
CA LYS A 10 1.11 -13.18 3.25
C LYS A 10 0.77 -11.97 2.37
N VAL A 11 1.78 -11.31 1.81
CA VAL A 11 1.62 -10.04 1.08
C VAL A 11 0.83 -10.23 -0.22
N VAL A 12 0.94 -11.40 -0.84
CA VAL A 12 0.30 -11.72 -2.13
C VAL A 12 -1.09 -12.33 -1.95
N GLU A 13 -1.44 -12.81 -0.75
CA GLU A 13 -2.74 -13.49 -0.50
C GLU A 13 -3.95 -12.65 -0.92
N PRO A 14 -4.04 -11.33 -0.62
CA PRO A 14 -5.19 -10.52 -1.04
C PRO A 14 -5.36 -10.46 -2.56
N PHE A 15 -4.26 -10.42 -3.32
CA PHE A 15 -4.29 -10.40 -4.79
C PHE A 15 -4.81 -11.73 -5.35
N LEU A 16 -4.44 -12.86 -4.73
CA LEU A 16 -4.89 -14.19 -5.13
C LEU A 16 -6.37 -14.45 -4.79
N GLN A 17 -6.92 -13.75 -3.81
CA GLN A 17 -8.32 -13.87 -3.40
C GLN A 17 -9.29 -13.10 -4.30
N MET A 18 -8.79 -12.26 -5.23
CA MET A 18 -9.63 -11.61 -6.21
C MET A 18 -10.15 -12.61 -7.24
N VAL A 19 -11.47 -12.70 -7.35
CA VAL A 19 -12.16 -13.49 -8.39
C VAL A 19 -13.11 -12.57 -9.16
N PRO A 20 -12.96 -12.43 -10.49
CA PRO A 20 -11.84 -12.94 -11.32
C PRO A 20 -10.49 -12.36 -10.90
N VAL A 21 -9.38 -12.96 -11.32
CA VAL A 21 -8.03 -12.47 -10.99
C VAL A 21 -7.87 -11.03 -11.47
N ILE A 22 -7.08 -10.22 -10.76
CA ILE A 22 -6.80 -8.85 -11.18
C ILE A 22 -6.15 -8.83 -12.56
N GLU A 23 -6.64 -7.95 -13.42
CA GLU A 23 -6.13 -7.81 -14.77
C GLU A 23 -5.06 -6.73 -14.88
N GLU A 24 -4.32 -6.75 -15.98
CA GLU A 24 -3.21 -5.83 -16.22
C GLU A 24 -3.66 -4.37 -16.19
N ASP A 25 -4.82 -4.05 -16.77
CA ASP A 25 -5.39 -2.69 -16.75
C ASP A 25 -5.76 -2.25 -15.32
N GLU A 26 -6.47 -3.11 -14.57
CA GLU A 26 -6.84 -2.85 -13.18
C GLU A 26 -5.59 -2.64 -12.31
N PHE A 27 -4.59 -3.51 -12.48
CA PHE A 27 -3.32 -3.45 -11.76
C PHE A 27 -2.53 -2.19 -12.10
N SER A 28 -2.45 -1.82 -13.38
CA SER A 28 -1.75 -0.62 -13.83
C SER A 28 -2.38 0.66 -13.26
N ILE A 29 -3.71 0.73 -13.23
CA ILE A 29 -4.43 1.86 -12.64
C ILE A 29 -4.23 1.89 -11.12
N LEU A 30 -4.25 0.74 -10.44
CA LEU A 30 -3.94 0.66 -9.00
C LEU A 30 -2.52 1.16 -8.69
N MET A 31 -1.54 0.81 -9.53
CA MET A 31 -0.16 1.31 -9.39
C MET A 31 -0.10 2.82 -9.59
N ALA A 32 -0.84 3.38 -10.55
CA ALA A 32 -0.93 4.84 -10.73
C ALA A 32 -1.51 5.54 -9.49
N ILE A 33 -2.57 4.97 -8.88
CA ILE A 33 -3.16 5.48 -7.63
C ILE A 33 -2.12 5.43 -6.49
N LEU A 34 -1.42 4.31 -6.34
CA LEU A 34 -0.36 4.15 -5.33
C LEU A 34 0.76 5.18 -5.50
N CYS A 35 1.24 5.40 -6.72
CA CYS A 35 2.24 6.42 -7.00
C CYS A 35 1.74 7.85 -6.70
N ALA A 36 0.46 8.13 -6.99
CA ALA A 36 -0.17 9.41 -6.71
C ALA A 36 -0.47 9.62 -5.20
N SER A 37 -0.56 8.56 -4.40
CA SER A 37 -0.83 8.63 -2.95
C SER A 37 0.28 9.33 -2.13
N GLY A 38 1.42 9.65 -2.76
CA GLY A 38 2.52 10.42 -2.19
C GLY A 38 2.16 11.85 -1.73
N TYR A 39 0.95 12.35 -2.04
CA TYR A 39 0.46 13.66 -1.53
C TYR A 39 0.43 13.77 0.00
N THR A 40 0.55 12.65 0.71
CA THR A 40 0.65 12.59 2.19
C THR A 40 2.04 12.93 2.71
N SER A 41 3.06 13.00 1.85
CA SER A 41 4.42 13.39 2.22
C SER A 41 4.49 14.86 2.69
N SER A 42 5.09 15.07 3.86
CA SER A 42 5.31 16.40 4.46
C SER A 42 6.35 17.25 3.72
N HIS A 43 7.15 16.63 2.84
CA HIS A 43 8.22 17.30 2.10
C HIS A 43 7.76 17.94 0.78
N LEU A 44 6.52 17.69 0.36
CA LEU A 44 5.98 18.22 -0.89
C LEU A 44 5.39 19.62 -0.71
N SER A 45 5.55 20.45 -1.75
CA SER A 45 4.88 21.75 -1.81
C SER A 45 3.36 21.57 -1.81
N LYS A 46 2.62 22.58 -1.31
CA LYS A 46 1.15 22.57 -1.36
C LYS A 46 0.63 22.32 -2.78
N HIS A 47 1.27 22.93 -3.78
CA HIS A 47 0.88 22.76 -5.17
C HIS A 47 1.08 21.31 -5.66
N ALA A 48 2.24 20.70 -5.38
CA ALA A 48 2.50 19.31 -5.76
C ALA A 48 1.53 18.34 -5.08
N ARG A 49 1.17 18.57 -3.81
CA ARG A 49 0.18 17.76 -3.10
C ARG A 49 -1.21 17.84 -3.74
N ILE A 50 -1.63 19.04 -4.16
CA ILE A 50 -2.91 19.23 -4.86
C ILE A 50 -2.90 18.47 -6.19
N LEU A 51 -1.83 18.60 -6.99
CA LEU A 51 -1.71 17.89 -8.27
C LEU A 51 -1.80 16.37 -8.08
N LEU A 52 -1.02 15.82 -7.15
CA LEU A 52 -1.04 14.38 -6.86
C LEU A 52 -2.40 13.90 -6.35
N GLN A 53 -3.07 14.70 -5.50
CA GLN A 53 -4.42 14.38 -5.07
C GLN A 53 -5.40 14.34 -6.25
N THR A 54 -5.38 15.35 -7.13
CA THR A 54 -6.23 15.40 -8.33
C THR A 54 -5.98 14.20 -9.26
N GLU A 55 -4.72 13.83 -9.47
CA GLU A 55 -4.34 12.64 -10.26
C GLU A 55 -4.87 11.36 -9.61
N SER A 56 -4.73 11.20 -8.29
CA SER A 56 -5.25 10.03 -7.58
C SER A 56 -6.77 9.88 -7.72
N GLU A 57 -7.52 10.99 -7.66
CA GLU A 57 -8.98 11.00 -7.81
C GLU A 57 -9.38 10.67 -9.25
N LEU A 58 -8.61 11.16 -10.23
CA LEU A 58 -8.81 10.82 -11.64
C LEU A 58 -8.62 9.32 -11.89
N TYR A 59 -7.52 8.73 -11.42
CA TYR A 59 -7.25 7.31 -11.59
C TYR A 59 -8.28 6.44 -10.85
N ALA A 60 -8.71 6.83 -9.64
CA ALA A 60 -9.78 6.14 -8.93
C ALA A 60 -11.09 6.14 -9.73
N LYS A 61 -11.44 7.26 -10.35
CA LYS A 61 -12.62 7.35 -11.22
C LYS A 61 -12.47 6.49 -12.48
N MET A 62 -11.28 6.47 -13.09
CA MET A 62 -10.99 5.60 -14.24
C MET A 62 -11.15 4.13 -13.88
N LEU A 63 -10.66 3.71 -12.71
CA LEU A 63 -10.80 2.34 -12.22
C LEU A 63 -12.27 1.98 -11.99
N LEU A 64 -13.04 2.85 -11.34
CA LEU A 64 -14.47 2.63 -11.12
C LEU A 64 -15.22 2.45 -12.45
N ASN A 65 -14.97 3.34 -13.41
CA ASN A 65 -15.58 3.25 -14.74
C ASN A 65 -15.18 1.96 -15.45
N HIS A 66 -13.90 1.58 -15.41
CA HIS A 66 -13.43 0.32 -16.01
C HIS A 66 -14.17 -0.88 -15.41
N CYS A 67 -14.27 -0.94 -14.08
CA CYS A 67 -15.00 -2.01 -13.39
C CYS A 67 -16.50 -2.02 -13.75
N GLN A 68 -17.15 -0.86 -13.81
CA GLN A 68 -18.59 -0.76 -14.12
C GLN A 68 -18.91 -1.12 -15.57
N ILE A 69 -18.11 -0.67 -16.53
CA ILE A 69 -18.27 -1.02 -17.95
C ILE A 69 -18.21 -2.54 -18.14
N ARG A 70 -17.36 -3.21 -17.36
CA ARG A 70 -17.07 -4.62 -17.52
C ARG A 70 -18.00 -5.54 -16.76
N PHE A 71 -18.26 -5.22 -15.50
CA PHE A 71 -19.02 -6.09 -14.58
C PHE A 71 -20.46 -5.58 -14.34
N GLY A 72 -20.81 -4.41 -14.89
CA GLY A 72 -22.07 -3.71 -14.59
C GLY A 72 -21.96 -2.84 -13.34
N ASP A 73 -22.98 -2.03 -13.08
CA ASP A 73 -22.91 -0.98 -12.05
C ASP A 73 -22.64 -1.52 -10.64
N ALA A 74 -23.42 -2.51 -10.20
CA ALA A 74 -23.35 -3.06 -8.84
C ALA A 74 -22.10 -3.92 -8.61
N GLU A 75 -21.87 -4.90 -9.49
CA GLU A 75 -20.69 -5.77 -9.39
C GLU A 75 -19.39 -5.00 -9.69
N GLY A 76 -19.44 -4.01 -10.58
CA GLY A 76 -18.33 -3.10 -10.85
C GLY A 76 -17.97 -2.24 -9.64
N ALA A 77 -18.95 -1.70 -8.90
CA ALA A 77 -18.70 -1.00 -7.66
C ALA A 77 -18.10 -1.92 -6.58
N SER A 78 -18.60 -3.16 -6.48
CA SER A 78 -18.05 -4.20 -5.59
C SER A 78 -16.61 -4.54 -5.96
N ARG A 79 -16.31 -4.70 -7.26
CA ARG A 79 -14.97 -4.94 -7.78
C ARG A 79 -14.03 -3.78 -7.47
N PHE A 80 -14.47 -2.55 -7.73
CA PHE A 80 -13.72 -1.34 -7.39
C PHE A 80 -13.36 -1.29 -5.90
N ALA A 81 -14.32 -1.58 -5.01
CA ALA A 81 -14.06 -1.62 -3.57
C ALA A 81 -13.00 -2.67 -3.21
N LYS A 82 -13.02 -3.85 -3.82
CA LYS A 82 -11.98 -4.88 -3.65
C LYS A 82 -10.61 -4.38 -4.14
N CYS A 83 -10.54 -3.70 -5.28
CA CYS A 83 -9.30 -3.12 -5.78
C CYS A 83 -8.74 -2.06 -4.82
N MET A 84 -9.59 -1.18 -4.28
CA MET A 84 -9.17 -0.19 -3.27
C MET A 84 -8.69 -0.85 -1.97
N HIS A 85 -9.30 -1.96 -1.56
CA HIS A 85 -8.83 -2.72 -0.41
C HIS A 85 -7.42 -3.30 -0.62
N LEU A 86 -7.03 -3.65 -1.85
CA LEU A 86 -5.65 -4.06 -2.13
C LEU A 86 -4.62 -2.95 -1.86
N ILE A 87 -4.97 -1.69 -2.14
CA ILE A 87 -4.12 -0.53 -1.82
C ILE A 87 -3.93 -0.42 -0.30
N GLU A 88 -5.01 -0.56 0.46
CA GLU A 88 -4.94 -0.57 1.92
C GLU A 88 -4.06 -1.71 2.44
N CYS A 89 -4.24 -2.93 1.91
CA CYS A 89 -3.38 -4.06 2.24
C CYS A 89 -1.90 -3.75 1.95
N ALA A 90 -1.59 -3.15 0.80
CA ALA A 90 -0.22 -2.77 0.45
C ALA A 90 0.39 -1.81 1.48
N HIS A 91 -0.35 -0.81 1.97
CA HIS A 91 0.13 0.07 3.03
C HIS A 91 0.36 -0.66 4.36
N ILE A 92 -0.54 -1.59 4.73
CA ILE A 92 -0.39 -2.41 5.95
C ILE A 92 0.86 -3.30 5.84
N PHE A 93 1.08 -3.93 4.69
CA PHE A 93 2.26 -4.77 4.45
C PHE A 93 3.54 -3.95 4.45
N ASN A 94 3.54 -2.76 3.84
CA ASN A 94 4.69 -1.86 3.88
C ASN A 94 5.04 -1.48 5.33
N ARG A 95 4.04 -1.13 6.15
CA ARG A 95 4.26 -0.83 7.58
C ARG A 95 4.85 -2.01 8.35
N ASN A 96 4.39 -3.23 8.07
CA ASN A 96 4.95 -4.44 8.70
C ASN A 96 6.40 -4.69 8.26
N ASN A 97 6.71 -4.46 6.99
CA ASN A 97 8.06 -4.56 6.44
C ASN A 97 9.00 -3.51 7.06
N ASP A 98 8.57 -2.25 7.16
CA ASP A 98 9.35 -1.18 7.79
C ASP A 98 9.65 -1.49 9.27
N LEU A 99 8.65 -1.99 10.00
CA LEU A 99 8.82 -2.41 11.39
C LEU A 99 9.81 -3.57 11.51
N PHE A 100 9.70 -4.58 10.64
CA PHE A 100 10.62 -5.71 10.61
C PHE A 100 12.06 -5.25 10.34
N ASN A 101 12.26 -4.40 9.33
CA ASN A 101 13.58 -3.85 9.01
C ASN A 101 14.16 -3.05 10.18
N THR A 102 13.34 -2.23 10.83
CA THR A 102 13.73 -1.47 12.03
C THR A 102 14.21 -2.39 13.16
N TYR A 103 13.50 -3.48 13.44
CA TYR A 103 13.92 -4.47 14.44
C TYR A 103 15.22 -5.18 14.05
N MET A 104 15.39 -5.53 12.77
CA MET A 104 16.61 -6.16 12.29
C MET A 104 17.81 -5.21 12.42
N GLU A 105 17.67 -3.95 12.02
CA GLU A 105 18.69 -2.93 12.19
C GLU A 105 19.06 -2.75 13.67
N ALA A 106 18.06 -2.64 14.56
CA ALA A 106 18.26 -2.54 15.99
C ALA A 106 19.05 -3.72 16.56
N PHE A 107 18.67 -4.94 16.17
CA PHE A 107 19.31 -6.16 16.62
C PHE A 107 20.78 -6.25 16.15
N TYR A 108 21.05 -5.91 14.88
CA TYR A 108 22.41 -5.88 14.35
C TYR A 108 23.25 -4.78 14.99
N GLN A 109 22.70 -3.58 15.20
CA GLN A 109 23.40 -2.50 15.89
C GLN A 109 23.72 -2.88 17.34
N GLN A 110 22.77 -3.47 18.09
CA GLN A 110 23.01 -3.92 19.46
C GLN A 110 24.13 -4.96 19.54
N ARG A 111 24.25 -5.86 18.56
CA ARG A 111 25.37 -6.81 18.50
C ARG A 111 26.74 -6.14 18.29
N ILE A 112 26.76 -5.02 17.58
CA ILE A 112 27.99 -4.29 17.25
C ILE A 112 28.37 -3.31 18.38
N THR A 113 27.42 -2.57 18.95
CA THR A 113 27.69 -1.48 19.90
C THR A 113 27.29 -1.79 21.36
N LYS A 114 26.58 -2.89 21.63
CA LYS A 114 25.95 -3.21 22.94
C LYS A 114 25.02 -2.13 23.50
N GLN A 115 24.61 -1.15 22.69
CA GLN A 115 23.68 -0.08 23.05
C GLN A 115 22.54 -0.04 22.03
N ILE A 116 21.31 0.15 22.50
CA ILE A 116 20.14 0.39 21.65
C ILE A 116 20.04 1.90 21.43
N PRO A 117 20.01 2.39 20.18
CA PRO A 117 19.82 3.82 19.90
C PRO A 117 18.53 4.38 20.51
N GLU A 118 18.61 5.56 21.14
CA GLU A 118 17.48 6.19 21.85
C GLU A 118 16.23 6.41 20.98
N TYR A 119 16.39 6.64 19.68
CA TYR A 119 15.25 6.85 18.78
C TYR A 119 14.40 5.59 18.60
N LEU A 120 14.97 4.39 18.82
CA LEU A 120 14.27 3.11 18.76
C LEU A 120 13.54 2.79 20.07
N VAL A 121 13.95 3.37 21.19
CA VAL A 121 13.27 3.22 22.49
C VAL A 121 11.92 3.93 22.51
N LYS A 122 11.74 4.97 21.68
CA LYS A 122 10.50 5.76 21.58
C LYS A 122 9.40 5.10 20.73
N VAL A 123 9.68 3.97 20.10
CA VAL A 123 8.75 3.26 19.20
C VAL A 123 8.00 2.12 19.92
N VAL A 124 8.33 1.84 21.19
CA VAL A 124 7.72 0.80 22.04
C VAL A 124 6.66 1.40 22.97
#